data_AF-A0AAN7AXI6-F1
#
_entry.id   AF-A0AAN7AXI6-F1
#
_cell.length_a   1.000
_cell.length_b   1.000
_cell.length_c   1.000
_cell.angle_alpha   90.00
_cell.angle_beta   90.00
_cell.angle_gamma   90.00
#
_symmetry.space_group_name_H-M   'P 1'
#
loop_
_entity.id
_entity.type
_entity.pdbx_description
1 polymer ?
#
loop_
_entity_poly.entity_id
_entity_poly.type
_entity_poly.pdbx_seq_one_letter_code
_entity_poly.pdbx_strand_id
1 'polypeptide(L)'
;MNRDTDTAHNLLERKNKLMADLMTYYRDLINTATEPIPANASNSSAAINSLAMETAMTGFITATEDLLSLTREIRELWIIGSLTKPGAGDEEARQEIKKDADAVFRAVNALRNEQRLAQIGAAGQSPMRYRVGNLEGHPGRAHGGQVPGPQQ
;
A
#
# COMPACT_ATOMS: atom_id res chain seq x y z
N MET A 1 19.28 -8.68 16.88
CA MET A 1 19.06 -9.72 15.85
C MET A 1 17.99 -10.77 16.21
N ASN A 2 17.11 -10.58 17.22
CA ASN A 2 16.15 -11.62 17.70
C ASN A 2 14.67 -11.17 17.73
N ARG A 3 14.32 -9.99 17.21
CA ARG A 3 12.96 -9.44 17.36
C ARG A 3 11.93 -10.04 16.40
N ASP A 4 12.34 -10.41 15.18
CA ASP A 4 11.41 -10.88 14.15
C ASP A 4 10.93 -12.32 14.38
N THR A 5 11.75 -13.13 15.06
CA THR A 5 11.37 -14.48 15.50
C THR A 5 10.36 -14.45 16.64
N ASP A 6 10.49 -13.50 17.57
CA ASP A 6 9.56 -13.34 18.70
C ASP A 6 8.17 -12.89 18.23
N THR A 7 8.09 -11.95 17.28
CA THR A 7 6.80 -11.49 16.73
C THR A 7 6.12 -12.58 15.91
N ALA A 8 6.85 -13.31 15.06
CA ALA A 8 6.30 -14.43 14.30
C ALA A 8 5.83 -15.59 15.20
N HIS A 9 6.59 -15.92 16.27
CA HIS A 9 6.16 -16.90 17.27
C HIS A 9 4.91 -16.44 18.02
N ASN A 10 4.82 -15.16 18.39
CA ASN A 10 3.65 -14.58 19.04
C ASN A 10 2.38 -14.69 18.16
N LEU A 11 2.48 -14.42 16.86
CA LEU A 11 1.34 -14.52 15.94
C LEU A 11 0.86 -15.98 15.76
N LEU A 12 1.79 -16.93 15.64
CA LEU A 12 1.46 -18.35 15.52
C LEU A 12 0.82 -18.90 16.80
N GLU A 13 1.35 -18.51 17.96
CA GLU A 13 0.78 -18.86 19.26
C GLU A 13 -0.61 -18.27 19.44
N ARG A 14 -0.79 -16.97 19.10
CA ARG A 14 -2.11 -16.31 19.13
C ARG A 14 -3.10 -16.99 18.19
N LYS A 15 -2.69 -17.35 16.97
CA LYS A 15 -3.53 -18.11 16.03
C LYS A 15 -3.95 -19.46 16.62
N ASN A 16 -3.02 -20.22 17.19
CA ASN A 16 -3.31 -21.52 17.78
C ASN A 16 -4.27 -21.40 18.97
N LYS A 17 -4.09 -20.38 19.81
CA LYS A 17 -5.00 -20.07 20.92
C LYS A 17 -6.41 -19.76 20.42
N LEU A 18 -6.56 -18.83 19.46
CA LEU A 18 -7.86 -18.48 18.91
C LEU A 18 -8.56 -19.67 18.25
N MET A 19 -7.82 -20.55 17.57
CA MET A 19 -8.38 -21.78 16.99
C MET A 19 -8.85 -22.75 18.07
N ALA A 20 -8.09 -22.92 19.15
CA ALA A 20 -8.48 -23.75 20.28
C ALA A 20 -9.72 -23.20 20.98
N ASP A 21 -9.79 -21.89 21.19
CA ASP A 21 -10.94 -21.20 21.78
C ASP A 21 -12.19 -21.39 20.89
N LEU A 22 -12.06 -21.19 19.57
CA LEU A 22 -13.14 -21.41 18.60
C LEU A 22 -13.67 -22.85 18.61
N MET A 23 -12.78 -23.84 18.62
CA MET A 23 -13.16 -25.25 18.72
C MET A 23 -13.84 -25.58 20.07
N THR A 24 -13.38 -24.95 21.15
CA THR A 24 -13.95 -25.12 22.50
C THR A 24 -15.37 -24.58 22.55
N TYR A 25 -15.60 -23.35 22.09
CA TYR A 25 -16.94 -22.77 22.04
C TYR A 25 -17.91 -23.55 21.14
N TYR A 26 -17.43 -24.04 19.98
CA TYR A 26 -18.25 -24.90 19.13
C TYR A 26 -18.62 -26.22 19.81
N ARG A 27 -17.66 -26.84 20.49
CA ARG A 27 -17.91 -28.06 21.27
C ARG A 27 -18.92 -27.82 22.38
N ASP A 28 -18.77 -26.72 23.13
CA ASP A 28 -19.66 -26.37 24.24
C ASP A 28 -21.08 -26.08 23.74
N LEU A 29 -21.21 -25.44 22.58
CA LEU A 29 -22.49 -25.21 21.92
C LEU A 29 -23.19 -26.53 21.57
N ILE A 30 -22.47 -27.48 20.95
CA ILE A 30 -23.02 -28.79 20.60
C ILE A 30 -23.36 -29.62 21.84
N ASN A 31 -22.52 -29.61 22.88
CA ASN A 31 -22.80 -30.31 24.13
C ASN A 31 -24.07 -29.77 24.79
N THR A 32 -24.22 -28.45 24.82
CA THR A 32 -25.41 -27.79 25.40
C THR A 32 -26.66 -28.11 24.58
N ALA A 33 -26.56 -28.11 23.25
CA ALA A 33 -27.68 -28.42 22.37
C ALA A 33 -28.10 -29.91 22.37
N THR A 34 -27.17 -30.82 22.66
CA THR A 34 -27.40 -32.28 22.69
C THR A 34 -27.60 -32.83 24.09
N GLU A 35 -27.63 -31.97 25.10
CA GLU A 35 -27.84 -32.36 26.49
C GLU A 35 -29.18 -33.10 26.63
N PRO A 36 -29.19 -34.33 27.17
CA PRO A 36 -30.41 -35.12 27.27
C PRO A 36 -31.37 -34.42 28.23
N ILE A 37 -32.61 -34.18 27.78
CA ILE A 37 -33.66 -33.58 28.59
C ILE A 37 -34.03 -34.58 29.70
N PRO A 38 -33.74 -34.29 30.98
CA PRO A 38 -34.06 -35.22 32.05
C PRO A 38 -35.58 -35.26 32.26
N ALA A 39 -36.12 -36.38 32.76
CA ALA A 39 -37.55 -36.55 32.98
C ALA A 39 -38.17 -35.55 33.99
N ASN A 40 -37.32 -34.88 34.78
CA ASN A 40 -37.67 -33.81 35.71
C ASN A 40 -37.26 -32.41 35.20
N ALA A 41 -37.09 -32.23 33.88
CA ALA A 41 -36.73 -30.96 33.29
C ALA A 41 -37.69 -29.86 33.74
N SER A 42 -37.14 -28.83 34.36
CA SER A 42 -37.88 -27.65 34.81
C SER A 42 -37.66 -26.49 33.83
N ASN A 43 -38.54 -25.49 33.86
CA ASN A 43 -38.34 -24.26 33.10
C ASN A 43 -36.99 -23.59 33.44
N SER A 44 -36.50 -23.78 34.67
CA SER A 44 -35.19 -23.27 35.09
C SER A 44 -34.03 -23.98 34.39
N SER A 45 -34.09 -25.30 34.20
CA SER A 45 -33.02 -26.03 33.50
C SER A 45 -32.98 -25.68 32.01
N ALA A 46 -34.14 -25.46 31.39
CA ALA A 46 -34.22 -24.98 30.01
C ALA A 46 -33.62 -23.57 29.86
N ALA A 47 -33.91 -22.66 30.80
CA ALA A 47 -33.36 -21.31 30.80
C ALA A 47 -31.83 -21.27 31.03
N ILE A 48 -31.31 -22.17 31.87
CA ILE A 48 -29.85 -22.30 32.07
C ILE A 48 -29.18 -22.78 30.79
N ASN A 49 -29.76 -23.78 30.14
CA ASN A 49 -29.24 -24.31 28.88
C ASN A 49 -29.27 -23.24 27.77
N SER A 50 -30.36 -22.48 27.64
CA SER A 50 -30.42 -21.38 26.66
C SER A 50 -29.37 -20.30 26.91
N LEU A 51 -29.13 -19.92 28.17
CA LEU A 51 -28.10 -18.95 28.53
C LEU A 51 -26.68 -19.47 28.23
N ALA A 52 -26.42 -20.75 28.52
CA ALA A 52 -25.16 -21.39 28.18
C ALA A 52 -24.94 -21.41 26.66
N MET A 53 -26.00 -21.69 25.89
CA MET A 53 -25.97 -21.68 24.42
C MET A 53 -25.67 -20.28 23.87
N GLU A 54 -26.30 -19.24 24.40
CA GLU A 54 -26.06 -17.83 24.02
C GLU A 54 -24.62 -17.39 24.36
N THR A 55 -24.12 -17.80 25.53
CA THR A 55 -22.75 -17.48 25.95
C THR A 55 -21.72 -18.16 25.05
N ALA A 56 -21.90 -19.44 24.75
CA ALA A 56 -21.02 -20.18 23.83
C ALA A 56 -21.06 -19.58 22.42
N MET A 57 -22.24 -19.19 21.93
CA MET A 57 -22.39 -18.54 20.62
C MET A 57 -21.70 -17.17 20.57
N THR A 58 -21.84 -16.36 21.61
CA THR A 58 -21.16 -15.06 21.71
C THR A 58 -19.65 -15.25 21.73
N GLY A 59 -19.14 -16.18 22.54
CA GLY A 59 -17.71 -16.52 22.57
C GLY A 59 -17.18 -17.00 21.22
N PHE A 60 -17.96 -17.81 20.49
CA PHE A 60 -17.62 -18.26 19.15
C PHE A 60 -17.53 -17.10 18.14
N ILE A 61 -18.48 -16.16 18.17
CA ILE A 61 -18.46 -14.97 17.31
C ILE A 61 -17.21 -14.13 17.62
N THR A 62 -16.95 -13.84 18.89
CA THR A 62 -15.78 -13.07 19.30
C THR A 62 -14.46 -13.74 18.87
N ALA A 63 -14.33 -15.06 19.05
CA ALA A 63 -13.14 -15.79 18.59
C ALA A 63 -12.95 -15.70 17.06
N THR A 64 -14.05 -15.66 16.29
CA THR A 64 -14.02 -15.49 14.84
C THR A 64 -13.63 -14.06 14.43
N GLU A 65 -14.15 -13.05 15.13
CA GLU A 65 -13.77 -11.65 14.95
C GLU A 65 -12.29 -11.41 15.27
N ASP A 66 -11.79 -12.02 16.34
CA ASP A 66 -10.38 -11.96 16.72
C ASP A 66 -9.48 -12.64 15.68
N LEU A 67 -9.94 -13.74 15.08
CA LEU A 67 -9.22 -14.40 13.99
C LEU A 67 -9.19 -13.52 12.74
N LEU A 68 -10.31 -12.87 12.40
CA LEU A 68 -10.35 -11.92 11.29
C LEU A 68 -9.42 -10.72 11.56
N SER A 69 -9.40 -10.20 12.78
CA SER A 69 -8.49 -9.14 13.22
C SER A 69 -7.03 -9.56 13.05
N LEU A 70 -6.67 -10.78 13.47
CA LEU A 70 -5.33 -11.34 13.26
C LEU A 70 -4.95 -11.45 11.78
N THR A 71 -5.88 -11.87 10.90
CA THR A 71 -5.59 -11.90 9.45
C THR A 71 -5.37 -10.52 8.87
N ARG A 72 -6.07 -9.51 9.39
CA ARG A 72 -5.88 -8.11 9.02
C ARG A 72 -4.50 -7.63 9.48
N GLU A 73 -4.11 -7.88 10.73
CA GLU A 73 -2.78 -7.56 11.25
C GLU A 73 -1.67 -8.22 10.39
N ILE A 74 -1.82 -9.50 10.04
CA ILE A 74 -0.88 -10.20 9.17
C ILE A 74 -0.81 -9.49 7.81
N ARG A 75 -1.95 -9.17 7.18
CA ARG A 75 -1.98 -8.45 5.89
C ARG A 75 -1.37 -7.05 6.00
N GLU A 76 -1.58 -6.35 7.09
CA GLU A 76 -0.95 -5.05 7.37
C GLU A 76 0.58 -5.20 7.48
N LEU A 77 1.08 -6.25 8.13
CA LEU A 77 2.52 -6.57 8.14
C LEU A 77 3.07 -6.81 6.72
N TRP A 78 2.31 -7.47 5.85
CA TRP A 78 2.71 -7.67 4.44
C TRP A 78 2.73 -6.37 3.64
N ILE A 79 1.83 -5.42 3.91
CA ILE A 79 1.73 -4.15 3.16
C ILE A 79 2.76 -3.13 3.67
N ILE A 80 3.00 -3.06 4.98
CA ILE A 80 3.93 -2.10 5.60
C ILE A 80 5.39 -2.56 5.47
N GLY A 81 5.64 -3.86 5.28
CA GLY A 81 7.00 -4.43 5.31
C GLY A 81 7.53 -4.59 6.74
N SER A 82 8.75 -5.14 6.90
CA SER A 82 9.37 -5.37 8.21
C SER A 82 9.28 -4.10 9.07
N LEU A 83 8.81 -4.23 10.32
CA LEU A 83 8.65 -3.14 11.28
C LEU A 83 9.99 -2.46 11.62
N THR A 84 10.54 -1.68 10.71
CA THR A 84 11.48 -0.63 11.06
C THR A 84 10.64 0.48 11.71
N LYS A 85 11.03 0.93 12.91
CA LYS A 85 10.31 1.97 13.65
C LYS A 85 9.96 3.16 12.73
N PRO A 86 8.86 3.89 12.96
CA PRO A 86 8.63 5.16 12.28
C PRO A 86 9.88 6.05 12.45
N GLY A 87 10.61 6.28 11.36
CA GLY A 87 11.87 7.05 11.33
C GLY A 87 13.18 6.26 11.45
N ALA A 88 13.17 4.95 11.68
CA ALA A 88 14.37 4.12 11.54
C ALA A 88 14.38 3.54 10.11
N GLY A 89 15.46 3.75 9.36
CA GLY A 89 15.61 3.28 7.99
C GLY A 89 14.80 4.03 6.92
N ASP A 90 13.81 4.87 7.30
CA ASP A 90 13.01 5.63 6.31
C ASP A 90 13.85 6.70 5.58
N GLU A 91 14.81 7.31 6.28
CA GLU A 91 15.76 8.25 5.65
C GLU A 91 16.76 7.51 4.75
N GLU A 92 17.23 6.33 5.17
CA GLU A 92 18.15 5.50 4.37
C GLU A 92 17.45 4.96 3.12
N ALA A 93 16.22 4.45 3.25
CA ALA A 93 15.39 4.00 2.15
C ALA A 93 15.01 5.16 1.21
N ARG A 94 14.68 6.35 1.73
CA ARG A 94 14.47 7.56 0.90
C ARG A 94 15.73 7.96 0.16
N GLN A 95 16.90 7.85 0.79
CA GLN A 95 18.17 8.16 0.13
C GLN A 95 18.53 7.13 -0.95
N GLU A 96 18.27 5.84 -0.72
CA GLU A 96 18.46 4.79 -1.73
C GLU A 96 17.49 4.98 -2.91
N ILE A 97 16.19 5.18 -2.63
CA ILE A 97 15.18 5.47 -3.66
C ILE A 97 15.56 6.72 -4.46
N LYS A 98 16.08 7.77 -3.79
CA LYS A 98 16.53 8.99 -4.47
C LYS A 98 17.76 8.74 -5.35
N LYS A 99 18.74 7.95 -4.88
CA LYS A 99 19.92 7.56 -5.67
C LYS A 99 19.53 6.76 -6.91
N ASP A 100 18.60 5.82 -6.76
CA ASP A 100 18.09 5.01 -7.86
C ASP A 100 17.32 5.86 -8.87
N ALA A 101 16.46 6.77 -8.39
CA ALA A 101 15.75 7.72 -9.24
C ALA A 101 16.71 8.64 -10.01
N ASP A 102 17.78 9.14 -9.36
CA ASP A 102 18.81 9.95 -10.02
C ASP A 102 19.60 9.14 -11.05
N ALA A 103 19.89 7.87 -10.78
CA ALA A 103 20.57 6.97 -11.73
C ALA A 103 19.70 6.71 -12.97
N VAL A 104 18.41 6.42 -12.79
CA VAL A 104 17.46 6.25 -13.88
C VAL A 104 17.30 7.55 -14.67
N PHE A 105 17.17 8.69 -13.98
CA PHE A 105 17.07 9.99 -14.65
C PHE A 105 18.28 10.30 -15.51
N ARG A 106 19.50 9.98 -15.04
CA ARG A 106 20.73 10.12 -15.84
C ARG A 106 20.74 9.19 -17.05
N ALA A 107 20.37 7.92 -16.87
CA ALA A 107 20.31 6.95 -17.95
C ALA A 107 19.31 7.36 -19.04
N VAL A 108 18.12 7.81 -18.65
CA VAL A 108 17.08 8.29 -19.57
C VAL A 108 17.54 9.56 -20.31
N ASN A 109 18.20 10.49 -19.63
CA ASN A 109 18.74 11.67 -20.29
C ASN A 109 19.91 11.37 -21.24
N ALA A 110 20.74 10.37 -20.92
CA ALA A 110 21.79 9.89 -21.82
C ALA A 110 21.17 9.31 -23.11
N LEU A 111 20.19 8.41 -22.97
CA LEU A 111 19.43 7.86 -24.10
C LEU A 111 18.75 8.94 -24.94
N ARG A 112 18.11 9.92 -24.28
CA ARG A 112 17.49 11.06 -24.97
C ARG A 112 18.51 11.91 -25.74
N ASN A 113 19.70 12.10 -25.18
CA ASN A 113 20.77 12.84 -25.84
C ASN A 113 21.33 12.07 -27.04
N GLU A 114 21.54 10.77 -26.93
CA GLU A 114 21.94 9.91 -28.04
C GLU A 114 20.92 9.91 -29.17
N GLN A 115 19.62 9.79 -28.85
CA GLN A 115 18.56 9.88 -29.85
C GLN A 115 18.51 11.25 -30.52
N ARG A 116 18.71 12.34 -29.76
CA ARG A 116 18.78 13.70 -30.31
C ARG A 116 20.00 13.87 -31.23
N LEU A 117 21.16 13.35 -30.84
CA LEU A 117 22.38 13.35 -31.67
C LEU A 117 22.19 12.53 -32.95
N ALA A 118 21.53 11.37 -32.87
CA ALA A 118 21.20 10.56 -34.03
C ALA A 118 20.20 11.27 -34.97
N GLN A 119 19.20 11.97 -34.43
CA GLN A 119 18.26 12.78 -35.21
C GLN A 119 18.94 14.01 -35.84
N ILE A 120 19.89 14.65 -35.15
CA ILE A 120 20.67 15.77 -35.70
C ILE A 120 21.68 15.25 -36.76
N GLY A 121 22.28 14.08 -36.55
CA GLY A 121 23.15 13.43 -37.54
C GLY A 121 22.39 12.97 -38.78
N ALA A 122 21.17 12.47 -38.62
CA ALA A 122 20.24 12.17 -39.72
C ALA A 122 19.74 13.45 -40.42
N ALA A 123 19.51 14.53 -39.68
CA ALA A 123 19.19 15.84 -40.25
C ALA A 123 20.39 16.51 -40.95
N GLY A 124 21.63 16.11 -40.61
CA GLY A 124 22.86 16.54 -41.31
C GLY A 124 23.00 15.98 -42.73
N GLN A 125 22.18 15.00 -43.12
CA GLN A 125 22.06 14.52 -44.50
C GLN A 125 20.88 15.15 -45.26
N SER A 126 20.19 16.12 -44.67
CA SER A 126 19.16 16.92 -45.36
C SER A 126 19.59 18.38 -45.45
N PRO A 127 19.35 19.07 -46.59
CA PRO A 127 20.09 20.28 -46.97
C PRO A 127 19.70 21.56 -46.21
N MET A 128 19.01 21.48 -45.07
CA MET A 128 18.55 22.66 -44.34
C MET A 128 19.36 22.89 -43.07
N ARG A 129 20.31 23.82 -43.17
CA ARG A 129 21.22 24.26 -42.11
C ARG A 129 20.50 25.21 -41.13
N TYR A 130 20.18 24.74 -39.93
CA TYR A 130 19.66 25.60 -38.87
C TYR A 130 20.79 26.45 -38.26
N ARG A 131 20.59 27.77 -38.24
CA ARG A 131 21.47 28.74 -37.59
C ARG A 131 20.80 29.15 -36.27
N VAL A 132 21.42 28.84 -35.14
CA VAL A 132 21.00 29.38 -33.84
C VAL A 132 21.37 30.86 -33.83
N GLY A 133 20.39 31.74 -33.98
CA GLY A 133 20.57 33.19 -33.87
C GLY A 133 20.44 33.61 -32.42
N ASN A 134 21.49 34.23 -31.86
CA ASN A 134 21.40 34.89 -30.56
C ASN A 134 20.45 36.10 -30.69
N LEU A 135 19.45 36.16 -29.82
CA LEU A 135 18.46 37.23 -29.74
C LEU A 135 19.01 38.49 -29.07
N GLU A 136 20.12 39.04 -29.56
CA GLU A 136 20.63 40.32 -29.10
C GLU A 136 21.12 41.15 -30.29
N GLY A 137 20.42 42.25 -30.56
CA GLY A 137 20.82 43.29 -31.49
C GLY A 137 20.21 43.18 -32.89
N HIS A 138 19.09 43.86 -33.12
CA HIS A 138 18.67 44.26 -34.47
C HIS A 138 19.00 45.75 -34.67
N PRO A 139 20.12 46.10 -35.34
CA PRO A 139 20.33 47.46 -35.81
C PRO A 139 19.94 47.56 -37.29
N GLY A 140 18.82 48.24 -37.52
CA GLY A 140 18.57 48.97 -38.77
C GLY A 140 17.82 48.24 -39.88
N ARG A 141 16.50 48.50 -39.95
CA ARG A 141 15.99 49.17 -41.16
C ARG A 141 14.76 50.02 -40.86
N ALA A 142 14.99 51.32 -40.92
CA ALA A 142 14.00 52.36 -41.13
C ALA A 142 13.56 52.41 -42.60
N HIS A 143 12.42 53.10 -42.81
CA HIS A 143 11.66 53.40 -44.05
C HIS A 143 10.81 52.24 -44.58
N GLY A 144 9.50 52.36 -44.76
CA GLY A 144 8.57 53.48 -44.65
C GLY A 144 7.30 53.08 -45.39
N GLY A 145 6.23 52.77 -44.67
CA GLY A 145 4.92 52.41 -45.24
C GLY A 145 3.88 53.43 -44.79
N GLN A 146 3.53 54.33 -45.70
CA GLN A 146 2.46 55.31 -45.59
C GLN A 146 1.11 54.62 -45.38
N VAL A 147 0.35 54.99 -44.34
CA VAL A 147 -1.13 55.06 -44.41
C VAL A 147 -1.60 56.16 -43.43
N PRO A 148 -2.42 57.13 -43.87
CA PRO A 148 -2.80 58.29 -43.06
C PRO A 148 -3.86 57.93 -42.03
N GLY A 149 -3.78 58.54 -40.85
CA GLY A 149 -4.72 58.31 -39.74
C GLY A 149 -6.05 59.03 -39.91
N PRO A 150 -7.04 58.74 -39.07
CA PRO A 150 -8.17 59.63 -38.83
C PRO A 150 -7.98 60.36 -37.50
N GLN A 151 -8.13 61.69 -37.55
CA GLN A 151 -8.38 62.51 -36.37
C GLN A 151 -9.77 62.20 -35.84
N GLN A 152 -9.85 61.95 -34.53
CA GLN A 152 -10.78 62.61 -33.60
C GLN A 152 -10.46 62.20 -32.16
#